data_AF-A0A086TGA6-F1
#
_entry.id   AF-A0A086TGA6-F1
#
_cell.length_a   1.000
_cell.length_b   1.000
_cell.length_c   1.000
_cell.angle_alpha   90.00
_cell.angle_beta   90.00
_cell.angle_gamma   90.00
#
_symmetry.space_group_name_H-M   'P 1'
#
loop_
_entity.id
_entity.type
_entity.pdbx_description
1 polymer ?
#
loop_
_entity_poly.entity_id
_entity_poly.type
_entity_poly.pdbx_seq_one_letter_code
_entity_poly.pdbx_strand_id
1 'polypeptide(L)'
;MLRSQFQTPIDCMNPSRIWGNGLPRLVRASRHRRGTSDYDAHLIRRFVPPPVQDTYAALRALNLELVRLPELVSNPTIGVMRMKFWQESLDKTFAGQPPREPICLLLHKSLQDLDERGGSSSKKSIKFWLSRLIRTREKHMDNRPYTSMESLEEYAENTYSTLMYATLASMPLRSMHVDHLASHVGKACGIVAVLRGIHVLAAPAQPVKTPSGVDAPSTHRPSLLLPLDVMAEEGVKEEEVFRQGPNAPGLQDAVFKVATRANDHLITAREMLKRLKAGQDPGHEFEHHGEGEHFYEEGSDALKELQQGFGVLLEAAPAGQFLENLEKANFDPFAVKTGGWRLPWRIWQSLSKERRGYTAMDISSGRPELEVTENLRRINTPAPNFKIQTHPHLAQSNPRPEPAFPRRSVHAVANMLYELVAIVRPGNLGEVKEIANTVGSIVLRNGGVVRGISNWGVFSLPRPISVHQMKHHHGHYFVMRYDASTNVHQDVRNTLRLEPRMIRSAHVKLGDGKLETLSRFGKPAWGRATEE
;
A
#
# COMPACT_ATOMS: atom_id res chain seq x y z
N MET A 1 32.48 -15.83 55.20
CA MET A 1 31.22 -16.22 55.88
C MET A 1 30.07 -15.47 55.22
N LEU A 2 28.83 -16.00 55.28
CA LEU A 2 27.57 -15.39 54.80
C LEU A 2 27.49 -15.22 53.26
N ARG A 3 26.43 -15.54 52.48
CA ARG A 3 24.96 -15.76 52.61
C ARG A 3 24.05 -14.51 52.75
N SER A 4 23.50 -14.05 51.63
CA SER A 4 22.09 -13.61 51.40
C SER A 4 21.88 -13.29 49.89
N GLN A 5 20.89 -13.87 49.18
CA GLN A 5 19.56 -13.30 48.80
C GLN A 5 19.62 -12.03 47.92
N PHE A 6 18.84 -11.77 46.85
CA PHE A 6 17.72 -12.43 46.10
C PHE A 6 18.05 -12.31 44.56
N GLN A 7 17.41 -12.93 43.56
CA GLN A 7 15.99 -12.99 43.13
C GLN A 7 15.37 -11.57 42.89
N THR A 8 14.64 -11.25 41.81
CA THR A 8 14.18 -11.99 40.59
C THR A 8 13.99 -10.96 39.43
N PRO A 9 13.77 -11.33 38.14
CA PRO A 9 13.98 -10.43 36.99
C PRO A 9 12.76 -9.58 36.55
N ILE A 10 13.04 -8.45 35.87
CA ILE A 10 12.31 -7.79 34.74
C ILE A 10 13.06 -6.47 34.43
N ASP A 11 13.53 -6.28 33.18
CA ASP A 11 13.44 -4.97 32.51
C ASP A 11 13.76 -5.04 31.00
N CYS A 12 12.72 -5.12 30.16
CA CYS A 12 12.87 -5.04 28.71
C CYS A 12 12.86 -3.57 28.25
N MET A 13 13.83 -2.77 28.72
CA MET A 13 13.88 -1.33 28.47
C MET A 13 14.16 -0.96 27.02
N ASN A 14 13.06 -0.80 26.26
CA ASN A 14 12.79 0.36 25.40
C ASN A 14 13.94 0.86 24.48
N PRO A 15 13.94 0.51 23.18
CA PRO A 15 14.95 0.94 22.20
C PRO A 15 14.86 2.43 21.78
N SER A 16 14.18 3.30 22.52
CA SER A 16 13.96 4.71 22.15
C SER A 16 15.11 5.67 22.49
N ARG A 17 16.37 5.20 22.56
CA ARG A 17 17.52 6.01 23.02
C ARG A 17 18.70 6.17 22.05
N ILE A 18 18.67 5.57 20.86
CA ILE A 18 19.80 5.62 19.91
C ILE A 18 19.46 6.35 18.59
N TRP A 19 18.18 6.48 18.21
CA TRP A 19 17.79 7.03 16.89
C TRP A 19 16.84 8.22 16.97
N GLY A 20 17.28 9.37 16.46
CA GLY A 20 16.54 10.63 16.53
C GLY A 20 15.32 10.71 15.60
N ASN A 21 14.11 10.57 16.17
CA ASN A 21 12.81 11.13 15.72
C ASN A 21 12.27 10.90 14.28
N GLY A 22 13.05 10.35 13.34
CA GLY A 22 12.66 10.13 11.94
C GLY A 22 11.83 8.85 11.74
N LEU A 23 12.48 7.69 11.86
CA LEU A 23 11.87 6.36 11.63
C LEU A 23 10.49 6.15 12.29
N PRO A 24 10.25 6.56 13.55
CA PRO A 24 8.94 6.39 14.20
C PRO A 24 7.79 7.14 13.51
N ARG A 25 8.07 8.15 12.67
CA ARG A 25 7.02 8.91 11.95
C ARG A 25 6.46 8.14 10.76
N LEU A 26 7.26 7.35 10.04
CA LEU A 26 6.76 6.45 8.99
C LEU A 26 5.77 5.43 9.57
N VAL A 27 6.19 4.75 10.64
CA VAL A 27 5.44 3.70 11.35
C VAL A 27 4.26 4.26 12.20
N ARG A 28 4.17 5.59 12.37
CA ARG A 28 3.00 6.27 12.98
C ARG A 28 2.08 6.95 11.96
N ALA A 29 2.58 7.43 10.82
CA ALA A 29 1.76 8.02 9.76
C ALA A 29 0.78 7.00 9.17
N SER A 30 1.23 5.74 9.00
CA SER A 30 0.38 4.61 8.63
C SER A 30 -0.71 4.28 9.67
N ARG A 31 -0.55 4.68 10.94
CA ARG A 31 -1.55 4.46 12.01
C ARG A 31 -2.67 5.50 12.06
N HIS A 32 -2.66 6.55 11.24
CA HIS A 32 -3.59 7.69 11.36
C HIS A 32 -4.55 7.91 10.18
N ARG A 33 -4.38 7.23 9.04
CA ARG A 33 -5.44 7.14 8.03
C ARG A 33 -6.40 6.00 8.44
N ARG A 34 -7.66 6.31 8.75
CA ARG A 34 -8.70 5.30 9.00
C ARG A 34 -8.98 4.54 7.69
N GLY A 35 -8.92 3.21 7.73
CA GLY A 35 -8.80 2.35 6.56
C GLY A 35 -7.47 1.62 6.54
N THR A 36 -7.31 0.69 7.49
CA THR A 36 -6.21 -0.28 7.69
C THR A 36 -4.95 -0.06 6.83
N SER A 37 -3.88 0.43 7.47
CA SER A 37 -2.52 0.10 7.03
C SER A 37 -2.43 -1.41 6.84
N ASP A 38 -1.82 -1.86 5.73
CA ASP A 38 -1.66 -3.26 5.33
C ASP A 38 -1.22 -4.13 6.51
N TYR A 39 -2.22 -4.80 7.11
CA TYR A 39 -2.07 -5.52 8.37
C TYR A 39 -1.39 -6.87 8.12
N ASP A 40 -1.78 -7.50 7.01
CA ASP A 40 -1.18 -8.70 6.44
C ASP A 40 0.35 -8.50 6.31
N ALA A 41 0.78 -7.45 5.60
CA ALA A 41 2.20 -7.10 5.47
C ALA A 41 2.85 -6.66 6.79
N HIS A 42 2.11 -5.97 7.67
CA HIS A 42 2.64 -5.61 8.99
C HIS A 42 2.94 -6.83 9.87
N LEU A 43 2.21 -7.94 9.71
CA LEU A 43 2.54 -9.23 10.31
C LEU A 43 3.75 -9.85 9.60
N ILE A 44 3.70 -10.00 8.28
CA ILE A 44 4.72 -10.67 7.45
C ILE A 44 6.11 -10.02 7.58
N ARG A 45 6.20 -8.68 7.64
CA ARG A 45 7.47 -7.95 7.80
C ARG A 45 8.32 -8.44 8.97
N ARG A 46 7.73 -9.00 10.04
CA ARG A 46 8.48 -9.54 11.19
C ARG A 46 9.29 -10.80 10.87
N PHE A 47 8.93 -11.50 9.79
CA PHE A 47 9.46 -12.81 9.41
C PHE A 47 10.28 -12.76 8.11
N VAL A 48 10.14 -11.68 7.33
CA VAL A 48 11.15 -11.27 6.35
C VAL A 48 12.50 -11.02 7.07
N PRO A 49 13.65 -11.46 6.55
CA PRO A 49 14.94 -11.31 7.23
C PRO A 49 15.29 -9.85 7.58
N PRO A 50 15.92 -9.57 8.75
CA PRO A 50 16.15 -8.20 9.24
C PRO A 50 16.77 -7.21 8.23
N PRO A 51 17.79 -7.56 7.41
CA PRO A 51 18.40 -6.64 6.44
C PRO A 51 17.52 -6.26 5.23
N VAL A 52 16.30 -6.79 5.17
CA VAL A 52 15.37 -6.78 4.03
C VAL A 52 14.00 -6.16 4.42
N GLN A 53 13.72 -6.07 5.72
CA GLN A 53 12.42 -5.61 6.24
C GLN A 53 12.08 -4.16 5.87
N ASP A 54 13.08 -3.32 5.63
CA ASP A 54 12.89 -1.93 5.21
C ASP A 54 12.66 -1.81 3.69
N THR A 55 13.33 -2.63 2.86
CA THR A 55 12.97 -2.81 1.44
C THR A 55 11.51 -3.25 1.34
N TYR A 56 11.14 -4.34 2.02
CA TYR A 56 9.78 -4.87 2.01
C TYR A 56 8.74 -3.83 2.45
N ALA A 57 9.04 -3.05 3.51
CA ALA A 57 8.16 -1.97 3.95
C ALA A 57 8.00 -0.86 2.90
N ALA A 58 9.08 -0.47 2.21
CA ALA A 58 9.03 0.53 1.14
C ALA A 58 8.22 0.01 -0.07
N LEU A 59 8.45 -1.24 -0.49
CA LEU A 59 7.75 -1.91 -1.59
C LEU A 59 6.23 -2.02 -1.33
N ARG A 60 5.83 -2.48 -0.14
CA ARG A 60 4.41 -2.57 0.25
C ARG A 60 3.77 -1.19 0.39
N ALA A 61 4.49 -0.19 0.93
CA ALA A 61 3.99 1.18 1.01
C ALA A 61 3.78 1.81 -0.38
N LEU A 62 4.70 1.56 -1.33
CA LEU A 62 4.54 2.00 -2.72
C LEU A 62 3.32 1.34 -3.37
N ASN A 63 3.14 0.03 -3.21
CA ASN A 63 1.98 -0.68 -3.74
C ASN A 63 0.66 -0.09 -3.23
N LEU A 64 0.58 0.26 -1.93
CA LEU A 64 -0.62 0.90 -1.35
C LEU A 64 -0.91 2.30 -1.91
N GLU A 65 0.10 3.12 -2.18
CA GLU A 65 -0.11 4.43 -2.79
C GLU A 65 -0.48 4.28 -4.29
N LEU A 66 0.15 3.35 -5.03
CA LEU A 66 -0.16 3.09 -6.44
C LEU A 66 -1.56 2.50 -6.67
N VAL A 67 -1.96 1.47 -5.89
CA VAL A 67 -3.26 0.80 -6.02
C VAL A 67 -4.43 1.75 -5.83
N ARG A 68 -4.27 2.78 -4.97
CA ARG A 68 -5.32 3.75 -4.66
C ARG A 68 -5.42 4.92 -5.65
N LEU A 69 -4.53 5.02 -6.64
CA LEU A 69 -4.53 6.14 -7.58
C LEU A 69 -5.79 6.25 -8.45
N PRO A 70 -6.43 5.17 -8.95
CA PRO A 70 -7.68 5.27 -9.69
C PRO A 70 -8.82 5.85 -8.83
N GLU A 71 -9.02 5.33 -7.62
CA GLU A 71 -10.04 5.78 -6.67
C GLU A 71 -9.88 7.26 -6.26
N LEU A 72 -8.63 7.71 -6.10
CA LEU A 72 -8.29 9.04 -5.58
C LEU A 72 -8.32 10.15 -6.64
N VAL A 73 -8.42 9.83 -7.93
CA VAL A 73 -8.09 10.79 -9.00
C VAL A 73 -9.14 10.83 -10.13
N SER A 74 -10.20 11.60 -9.90
CA SER A 74 -11.28 11.86 -10.87
C SER A 74 -10.87 12.63 -12.15
N ASN A 75 -9.57 12.83 -12.40
CA ASN A 75 -9.05 13.50 -13.59
C ASN A 75 -7.84 12.72 -14.15
N PRO A 76 -7.99 12.00 -15.28
CA PRO A 76 -6.92 11.16 -15.84
C PRO A 76 -5.57 11.87 -16.06
N THR A 77 -5.56 13.19 -16.32
CA THR A 77 -4.31 13.97 -16.41
C THR A 77 -3.50 13.87 -15.12
N ILE A 78 -4.15 13.99 -13.96
CA ILE A 78 -3.49 13.97 -12.65
C ILE A 78 -3.09 12.54 -12.25
N GLY A 79 -3.79 11.52 -12.76
CA GLY A 79 -3.41 10.12 -12.60
C GLY A 79 -2.06 9.85 -13.27
N VAL A 80 -1.92 10.21 -14.54
CA VAL A 80 -0.66 10.12 -15.29
C VAL A 80 0.44 10.97 -14.65
N MET A 81 0.14 12.19 -14.18
CA MET A 81 1.14 13.01 -13.45
C MET A 81 1.62 12.35 -12.15
N ARG A 82 0.75 11.63 -11.43
CA ARG A 82 1.11 10.90 -10.20
C ARG A 82 1.90 9.61 -10.48
N MET A 83 1.55 8.87 -11.54
CA MET A 83 2.36 7.73 -12.01
C MET A 83 3.76 8.18 -12.43
N LYS A 84 3.84 9.24 -13.24
CA LYS A 84 5.11 9.82 -13.69
C LYS A 84 5.96 10.40 -12.55
N PHE A 85 5.33 11.04 -11.57
CA PHE A 85 6.00 11.47 -10.33
C PHE A 85 6.63 10.28 -9.59
N TRP A 86 5.92 9.16 -9.44
CA TRP A 86 6.48 7.97 -8.79
C TRP A 86 7.62 7.35 -9.60
N GLN A 87 7.49 7.24 -10.92
CA GLN A 87 8.56 6.70 -11.77
C GLN A 87 9.83 7.55 -11.66
N GLU A 88 9.74 8.86 -11.90
CA GLU A 88 10.91 9.76 -11.82
C GLU A 88 11.46 9.87 -10.39
N SER A 89 10.63 9.70 -9.36
CA SER A 89 11.09 9.66 -7.96
C SER A 89 11.89 8.40 -7.66
N LEU A 90 11.52 7.25 -8.22
CA LEU A 90 12.33 6.03 -8.14
C LEU A 90 13.60 6.14 -8.98
N ASP A 91 13.54 6.67 -10.20
CA ASP A 91 14.73 6.90 -11.03
C ASP A 91 15.77 7.75 -10.29
N LYS A 92 15.34 8.86 -9.66
CA LYS A 92 16.17 9.72 -8.79
C LYS A 92 16.69 8.96 -7.55
N THR A 93 15.87 8.11 -6.93
CA THR A 93 16.26 7.25 -5.79
C THR A 93 17.38 6.27 -6.13
N PHE A 94 17.28 5.60 -7.28
CA PHE A 94 18.31 4.68 -7.80
C PHE A 94 19.55 5.40 -8.33
N ALA A 95 19.42 6.65 -8.80
CA ALA A 95 20.54 7.52 -9.16
C ALA A 95 21.25 8.16 -7.95
N GLY A 96 20.95 7.73 -6.73
CA GLY A 96 21.59 8.22 -5.50
C GLY A 96 21.07 9.57 -4.98
N GLN A 97 20.00 10.10 -5.57
CA GLN A 97 19.43 11.43 -5.26
C GLN A 97 17.94 11.29 -4.86
N PRO A 98 17.60 10.54 -3.79
CA PRO A 98 16.21 10.34 -3.42
C PRO A 98 15.50 11.68 -3.14
N PRO A 99 14.30 11.91 -3.70
CA PRO A 99 13.47 13.02 -3.22
C PRO A 99 13.16 12.82 -1.73
N ARG A 100 12.78 13.89 -1.02
CA ARG A 100 12.43 13.87 0.42
C ARG A 100 11.09 13.18 0.72
N GLU A 101 10.81 12.10 -0.01
CA GLU A 101 9.64 11.23 0.09
C GLU A 101 9.94 10.01 0.98
N PRO A 102 9.10 9.69 1.98
CA PRO A 102 9.42 8.65 2.97
C PRO A 102 9.69 7.26 2.38
N ILE A 103 9.03 6.90 1.28
CA ILE A 103 9.25 5.64 0.56
C ILE A 103 10.60 5.65 -0.15
N CYS A 104 10.93 6.76 -0.84
CA CYS A 104 12.19 6.93 -1.55
C CYS A 104 13.40 6.97 -0.60
N LEU A 105 13.27 7.63 0.56
CA LEU A 105 14.31 7.68 1.58
C LEU A 105 14.56 6.29 2.22
N LEU A 106 13.49 5.54 2.52
CA LEU A 106 13.61 4.19 3.08
C LEU A 106 14.20 3.20 2.07
N LEU A 107 13.77 3.28 0.81
CA LEU A 107 14.32 2.48 -0.28
C LEU A 107 15.79 2.85 -0.56
N HIS A 108 16.15 4.14 -0.60
CA HIS A 108 17.53 4.57 -0.78
C HIS A 108 18.46 4.02 0.31
N LYS A 109 18.08 4.15 1.59
CA LYS A 109 18.83 3.52 2.68
C LYS A 109 18.95 2.01 2.48
N SER A 110 17.85 1.32 2.16
CA SER A 110 17.86 -0.14 1.93
C SER A 110 18.75 -0.54 0.74
N LEU A 111 18.93 0.35 -0.25
CA LEU A 111 19.86 0.19 -1.36
C LEU A 111 21.32 0.50 -0.95
N GLN A 112 21.57 1.43 -0.03
CA GLN A 112 22.91 1.65 0.56
C GLN A 112 23.32 0.43 1.40
N ASP A 113 22.45 0.00 2.32
CA ASP A 113 22.61 -1.21 3.14
C ASP A 113 22.85 -2.48 2.27
N LEU A 114 22.46 -2.47 0.99
CA LEU A 114 22.62 -3.57 0.03
C LEU A 114 23.95 -3.52 -0.74
N ASP A 115 24.46 -2.32 -1.08
CA ASP A 115 25.81 -2.20 -1.68
C ASP A 115 26.89 -2.59 -0.66
N GLU A 116 26.72 -2.23 0.61
CA GLU A 116 27.60 -2.66 1.72
C GLU A 116 27.66 -4.19 1.87
N ARG A 117 26.65 -4.91 1.34
CA ARG A 117 26.58 -6.39 1.27
C ARG A 117 27.03 -6.95 -0.08
N GLY A 118 27.57 -6.13 -0.99
CA GLY A 118 28.02 -6.52 -2.34
C GLY A 118 26.92 -6.61 -3.41
N GLY A 119 25.69 -6.20 -3.12
CA GLY A 119 24.50 -6.42 -3.96
C GLY A 119 24.33 -5.52 -5.19
N SER A 120 25.40 -5.23 -5.94
CA SER A 120 25.34 -4.25 -7.06
C SER A 120 24.45 -4.70 -8.23
N SER A 121 24.45 -6.00 -8.59
CA SER A 121 23.56 -6.56 -9.61
C SER A 121 22.09 -6.47 -9.17
N SER A 122 21.80 -6.87 -7.94
CA SER A 122 20.46 -6.80 -7.32
C SER A 122 19.79 -5.43 -7.47
N LYS A 123 20.53 -4.32 -7.45
CA LYS A 123 19.96 -2.98 -7.65
C LYS A 123 19.29 -2.80 -8.99
N LYS A 124 19.82 -3.41 -10.06
CA LYS A 124 19.25 -3.35 -11.42
C LYS A 124 17.92 -4.11 -11.43
N SER A 125 17.91 -5.32 -10.89
CA SER A 125 16.72 -6.16 -10.79
C SER A 125 15.61 -5.49 -9.98
N ILE A 126 15.91 -4.96 -8.78
CA ILE A 126 14.91 -4.22 -7.97
C ILE A 126 14.38 -3.00 -8.74
N LYS A 127 15.23 -2.27 -9.46
CA LYS A 127 14.79 -1.14 -10.31
C LYS A 127 13.88 -1.60 -11.45
N PHE A 128 14.22 -2.70 -12.11
CA PHE A 128 13.43 -3.28 -13.20
C PHE A 128 12.06 -3.72 -12.70
N TRP A 129 12.00 -4.51 -11.63
CA TRP A 129 10.74 -4.96 -11.02
C TRP A 129 9.86 -3.78 -10.59
N LEU A 130 10.44 -2.75 -9.96
CA LEU A 130 9.70 -1.53 -9.64
C LEU A 130 9.22 -0.74 -10.87
N SER A 131 10.00 -0.72 -11.94
CA SER A 131 9.61 -0.09 -13.21
C SER A 131 8.48 -0.84 -13.90
N ARG A 132 8.49 -2.18 -13.85
CA ARG A 132 7.42 -3.08 -14.31
C ARG A 132 6.13 -2.78 -13.53
N LEU A 133 6.18 -2.81 -12.19
CA LEU A 133 5.04 -2.52 -11.32
C LEU A 133 4.36 -1.18 -11.65
N ILE A 134 5.13 -0.09 -11.78
CA ILE A 134 4.55 1.24 -12.09
C ILE A 134 3.91 1.24 -13.48
N ARG A 135 4.58 0.72 -14.51
CA ARG A 135 4.03 0.65 -15.87
C ARG A 135 2.75 -0.20 -15.94
N THR A 136 2.69 -1.31 -15.21
CA THR A 136 1.49 -2.18 -15.16
C THR A 136 0.32 -1.51 -14.44
N ARG A 137 0.58 -0.78 -13.34
CA ARG A 137 -0.47 0.02 -12.68
C ARG A 137 -0.90 1.22 -13.55
N GLU A 138 0.02 1.89 -14.25
CA GLU A 138 -0.31 2.99 -15.18
C GLU A 138 -1.22 2.50 -16.33
N LYS A 139 -0.92 1.33 -16.93
CA LYS A 139 -1.76 0.68 -17.95
C LYS A 139 -3.22 0.41 -17.52
N HIS A 140 -3.51 0.39 -16.22
CA HIS A 140 -4.82 0.05 -15.64
C HIS A 140 -5.38 1.19 -14.74
N MET A 141 -4.91 2.42 -14.94
CA MET A 141 -5.38 3.62 -14.21
C MET A 141 -6.85 4.00 -14.52
N ASP A 142 -7.47 3.32 -15.48
CA ASP A 142 -8.85 3.50 -15.93
C ASP A 142 -9.83 2.49 -15.30
N ASN A 143 -9.36 1.55 -14.47
CA ASN A 143 -10.13 0.42 -13.93
C ASN A 143 -10.83 -0.42 -15.02
N ARG A 144 -10.20 -0.58 -16.19
CA ARG A 144 -10.69 -1.49 -17.24
C ARG A 144 -10.73 -2.96 -16.73
N PRO A 145 -11.76 -3.76 -17.09
CA PRO A 145 -11.79 -5.20 -16.83
C PRO A 145 -10.65 -5.98 -17.52
N TYR A 146 -10.44 -7.22 -17.08
CA TYR A 146 -9.48 -8.15 -17.71
C TYR A 146 -10.16 -8.90 -18.86
N THR A 147 -9.50 -9.04 -20.01
CA THR A 147 -10.08 -9.69 -21.19
C THR A 147 -10.24 -11.20 -21.04
N SER A 148 -9.37 -11.82 -20.24
CA SER A 148 -9.35 -13.25 -19.95
C SER A 148 -8.79 -13.54 -18.56
N MET A 149 -9.01 -14.75 -18.04
CA MET A 149 -8.34 -15.22 -16.81
C MET A 149 -6.81 -15.09 -16.92
N GLU A 150 -6.23 -15.46 -18.06
CA GLU A 150 -4.80 -15.31 -18.39
C GLU A 150 -4.33 -13.85 -18.25
N SER A 151 -5.11 -12.87 -18.72
CA SER A 151 -4.74 -11.44 -18.58
C SER A 151 -4.81 -10.93 -17.12
N LEU A 152 -5.62 -11.56 -16.26
CA LEU A 152 -5.64 -11.32 -14.82
C LEU A 152 -4.41 -11.96 -14.14
N GLU A 153 -3.97 -13.13 -14.60
CA GLU A 153 -2.72 -13.76 -14.16
C GLU A 153 -1.48 -12.96 -14.58
N GLU A 154 -1.44 -12.47 -15.83
CA GLU A 154 -0.39 -11.57 -16.34
C GLU A 154 -0.32 -10.27 -15.52
N TYR A 155 -1.47 -9.71 -15.13
CA TYR A 155 -1.54 -8.56 -14.25
C TYR A 155 -1.05 -8.86 -12.82
N ALA A 156 -1.45 -10.01 -12.27
CA ALA A 156 -1.05 -10.42 -10.93
C ALA A 156 0.47 -10.71 -10.86
N GLU A 157 1.03 -11.29 -11.91
CA GLU A 157 2.48 -11.48 -12.08
C GLU A 157 3.24 -10.16 -12.15
N ASN A 158 2.83 -9.29 -13.08
CA ASN A 158 3.43 -7.98 -13.32
C ASN A 158 3.11 -6.93 -12.23
N THR A 159 2.51 -7.35 -11.09
CA THR A 159 2.29 -6.50 -9.91
C THR A 159 2.66 -7.17 -8.58
N TYR A 160 2.08 -8.33 -8.23
CA TYR A 160 2.28 -8.97 -6.93
C TYR A 160 3.47 -9.93 -6.90
N SER A 161 3.68 -10.78 -7.91
CA SER A 161 4.92 -11.57 -8.02
C SER A 161 6.13 -10.65 -8.16
N THR A 162 5.99 -9.61 -8.99
CA THR A 162 6.95 -8.51 -9.16
C THR A 162 7.38 -7.86 -7.82
N LEU A 163 6.47 -7.69 -6.85
CA LEU A 163 6.81 -7.19 -5.51
C LEU A 163 7.58 -8.21 -4.66
N MET A 164 7.32 -9.50 -4.85
CA MET A 164 8.06 -10.58 -4.20
C MET A 164 9.48 -10.69 -4.80
N TYR A 165 9.65 -10.66 -6.13
CA TYR A 165 10.97 -10.60 -6.78
C TYR A 165 11.78 -9.37 -6.35
N ALA A 166 11.16 -8.19 -6.29
CA ALA A 166 11.81 -6.99 -5.78
C ALA A 166 12.24 -7.12 -4.30
N THR A 167 11.55 -7.94 -3.51
CA THR A 167 11.95 -8.26 -2.13
C THR A 167 13.11 -9.25 -2.12
N LEU A 168 12.98 -10.37 -2.83
CA LEU A 168 13.97 -11.46 -2.94
C LEU A 168 15.30 -10.98 -3.52
N ALA A 169 15.28 -10.15 -4.56
CA ALA A 169 16.47 -9.56 -5.14
C ALA A 169 17.27 -8.68 -4.16
N SER A 170 16.63 -8.10 -3.13
CA SER A 170 17.34 -7.34 -2.06
C SER A 170 17.99 -8.22 -0.98
N MET A 171 17.91 -9.54 -1.16
CA MET A 171 18.54 -10.58 -0.36
C MET A 171 19.77 -11.13 -1.12
N PRO A 172 20.77 -11.72 -0.42
CA PRO A 172 21.84 -12.48 -1.07
C PRO A 172 21.33 -13.88 -1.49
N LEU A 173 20.35 -13.91 -2.39
CA LEU A 173 19.60 -15.10 -2.79
C LEU A 173 19.34 -15.03 -4.30
N ARG A 174 19.63 -16.11 -5.04
CA ARG A 174 19.54 -16.18 -6.50
C ARG A 174 18.97 -17.52 -6.96
N SER A 175 17.77 -17.82 -6.47
CA SER A 175 17.15 -19.13 -6.60
C SER A 175 15.97 -19.13 -7.57
N MET A 176 16.12 -19.86 -8.69
CA MET A 176 15.02 -20.15 -9.62
C MET A 176 13.83 -20.81 -8.90
N HIS A 177 14.10 -21.63 -7.89
CA HIS A 177 13.06 -22.31 -7.12
C HIS A 177 12.28 -21.38 -6.19
N VAL A 178 12.93 -20.37 -5.60
CA VAL A 178 12.25 -19.38 -4.75
C VAL A 178 11.49 -18.36 -5.60
N ASP A 179 12.07 -17.90 -6.72
CA ASP A 179 11.36 -17.02 -7.67
C ASP A 179 10.15 -17.74 -8.29
N HIS A 180 10.27 -19.01 -8.69
CA HIS A 180 9.14 -19.77 -9.21
C HIS A 180 8.03 -19.99 -8.15
N LEU A 181 8.38 -20.20 -6.87
CA LEU A 181 7.38 -20.17 -5.78
C LEU A 181 6.75 -18.78 -5.61
N ALA A 182 7.53 -17.71 -5.76
CA ALA A 182 7.06 -16.33 -5.67
C ALA A 182 6.14 -15.94 -6.84
N SER A 183 6.31 -16.50 -8.04
CA SER A 183 5.36 -16.39 -9.15
C SER A 183 3.97 -16.90 -8.74
N HIS A 184 3.87 -18.16 -8.31
CA HIS A 184 2.58 -18.73 -7.94
C HIS A 184 1.94 -18.03 -6.73
N VAL A 185 2.72 -17.72 -5.69
CA VAL A 185 2.20 -16.99 -4.53
C VAL A 185 1.79 -15.57 -4.93
N GLY A 186 2.55 -14.90 -5.80
CA GLY A 186 2.25 -13.56 -6.30
C GLY A 186 1.01 -13.51 -7.19
N LYS A 187 0.89 -14.41 -8.18
CA LYS A 187 -0.30 -14.61 -9.02
C LYS A 187 -1.54 -14.83 -8.14
N ALA A 188 -1.48 -15.75 -7.17
CA ALA A 188 -2.57 -15.96 -6.21
C ALA A 188 -2.90 -14.71 -5.38
N CYS A 189 -1.91 -13.96 -4.91
CA CYS A 189 -2.11 -12.73 -4.15
C CYS A 189 -2.76 -11.61 -4.97
N GLY A 190 -2.41 -11.49 -6.26
CA GLY A 190 -3.00 -10.50 -7.16
C GLY A 190 -4.44 -10.80 -7.53
N ILE A 191 -4.76 -12.06 -7.84
CA ILE A 191 -6.14 -12.51 -8.06
C ILE A 191 -6.97 -12.28 -6.79
N VAL A 192 -6.45 -12.65 -5.62
CA VAL A 192 -7.10 -12.38 -4.32
C VAL A 192 -7.27 -10.89 -4.06
N ALA A 193 -6.34 -10.01 -4.47
CA ALA A 193 -6.50 -8.57 -4.33
C ALA A 193 -7.63 -8.02 -5.21
N VAL A 194 -7.83 -8.56 -6.42
CA VAL A 194 -8.95 -8.24 -7.30
C VAL A 194 -10.27 -8.69 -6.69
N LEU A 195 -10.36 -9.94 -6.20
CA LEU A 195 -11.55 -10.46 -5.50
C LEU A 195 -11.90 -9.65 -4.24
N ARG A 196 -10.88 -9.27 -3.44
CA ARG A 196 -11.03 -8.36 -2.29
C ARG A 196 -11.57 -6.98 -2.69
N GLY A 197 -11.33 -6.54 -3.93
CA GLY A 197 -11.75 -5.23 -4.43
C GLY A 197 -13.22 -5.13 -4.86
N ILE A 198 -13.87 -6.25 -5.20
CA ILE A 198 -15.22 -6.25 -5.82
C ILE A 198 -16.24 -5.44 -4.98
N HIS A 199 -16.34 -5.71 -3.67
CA HIS A 199 -17.32 -5.05 -2.80
C HIS A 199 -17.04 -3.55 -2.57
N VAL A 200 -15.85 -3.06 -2.92
CA VAL A 200 -15.48 -1.63 -2.85
C VAL A 200 -15.72 -0.95 -4.19
N LEU A 201 -15.27 -1.58 -5.27
CA LEU A 201 -15.30 -1.00 -6.62
C LEU A 201 -16.68 -1.08 -7.29
N ALA A 202 -17.45 -2.15 -7.05
CA ALA A 202 -18.81 -2.29 -7.58
C ALA A 202 -19.87 -1.56 -6.73
N ALA A 203 -19.51 -1.04 -5.55
CA ALA A 203 -20.45 -0.37 -4.66
C ALA A 203 -21.01 0.94 -5.29
N PRO A 204 -22.32 1.21 -5.16
CA PRO A 204 -22.91 2.47 -5.62
C PRO A 204 -22.19 3.69 -5.03
N ALA A 205 -21.67 4.54 -5.91
CA ALA A 205 -20.86 5.68 -5.54
C ALA A 205 -21.72 6.74 -4.80
N GLN A 206 -21.62 6.73 -3.46
CA GLN A 206 -22.58 7.44 -2.60
C GLN A 206 -22.69 8.95 -2.93
N PRO A 207 -23.92 9.51 -2.90
CA PRO A 207 -24.13 10.93 -3.16
C PRO A 207 -23.30 11.83 -2.24
N VAL A 208 -22.60 12.78 -2.86
CA VAL A 208 -21.69 13.71 -2.18
C VAL A 208 -22.51 14.91 -1.72
N LYS A 209 -23.02 14.85 -0.49
CA LYS A 209 -23.90 15.87 0.11
C LYS A 209 -23.19 17.21 0.25
N THR A 210 -23.44 18.11 -0.69
CA THR A 210 -22.86 19.47 -0.68
C THR A 210 -23.19 20.23 0.60
N PRO A 211 -22.42 21.28 0.98
CA PRO A 211 -22.75 22.11 2.14
C PRO A 211 -24.13 22.77 2.03
N SER A 212 -24.62 22.98 0.80
CA SER A 212 -25.95 23.49 0.48
C SER A 212 -27.09 22.49 0.75
N GLY A 213 -26.78 21.30 1.28
CA GLY A 213 -27.75 20.23 1.53
C GLY A 213 -28.14 19.40 0.32
N VAL A 214 -27.83 19.87 -0.90
CA VAL A 214 -28.12 19.17 -2.16
C VAL A 214 -27.15 18.01 -2.36
N ASP A 215 -27.66 16.85 -2.74
CA ASP A 215 -26.87 15.70 -3.17
C ASP A 215 -26.20 16.00 -4.53
N ALA A 216 -24.85 16.04 -4.56
CA ALA A 216 -24.12 16.05 -5.84
C ALA A 216 -23.80 14.61 -6.27
N PRO A 217 -23.86 14.31 -7.59
CA PRO A 217 -23.40 13.02 -8.09
C PRO A 217 -21.92 12.81 -7.74
N SER A 218 -21.57 11.59 -7.34
CA SER A 218 -20.17 11.22 -7.15
C SER A 218 -19.42 11.26 -8.48
N THR A 219 -18.11 11.53 -8.42
CA THR A 219 -17.23 11.47 -9.59
C THR A 219 -16.58 10.09 -9.78
N HIS A 220 -16.70 9.21 -8.78
CA HIS A 220 -16.30 7.81 -8.88
C HIS A 220 -17.35 7.04 -9.67
N ARG A 221 -16.93 6.31 -10.72
CA ARG A 221 -17.78 5.33 -11.40
C ARG A 221 -17.56 3.97 -10.77
N PRO A 222 -18.59 3.12 -10.61
CA PRO A 222 -18.35 1.74 -10.19
C PRO A 222 -17.52 1.00 -11.25
N SER A 223 -16.87 -0.09 -10.86
CA SER A 223 -16.05 -0.92 -11.74
C SER A 223 -16.08 -2.37 -11.28
N LEU A 224 -16.19 -3.31 -12.21
CA LEU A 224 -16.10 -4.74 -11.94
C LEU A 224 -14.83 -5.29 -12.61
N LEU A 225 -13.85 -5.68 -11.80
CA LEU A 225 -12.54 -6.14 -12.28
C LEU A 225 -12.48 -7.68 -12.39
N LEU A 226 -13.60 -8.34 -12.71
CA LEU A 226 -13.58 -9.77 -13.05
C LEU A 226 -13.12 -9.97 -14.51
N PRO A 227 -12.63 -11.18 -14.87
CA PRO A 227 -12.36 -11.54 -16.26
C PRO A 227 -13.65 -11.58 -17.10
N LEU A 228 -13.61 -10.98 -18.30
CA LEU A 228 -14.76 -10.88 -19.21
C LEU A 228 -15.18 -12.23 -19.80
N ASP A 229 -14.25 -13.18 -19.96
CA ASP A 229 -14.52 -14.56 -20.35
C ASP A 229 -15.35 -15.29 -19.28
N VAL A 230 -14.92 -15.24 -18.01
CA VAL A 230 -15.64 -15.83 -16.87
C VAL A 230 -17.00 -15.17 -16.67
N MET A 231 -17.07 -13.83 -16.80
CA MET A 231 -18.36 -13.11 -16.72
C MET A 231 -19.32 -13.52 -17.83
N ALA A 232 -18.84 -13.71 -19.06
CA ALA A 232 -19.67 -14.14 -20.18
C ALA A 232 -20.15 -15.60 -20.03
N GLU A 233 -19.29 -16.49 -19.51
CA GLU A 233 -19.60 -17.91 -19.28
C GLU A 233 -20.69 -18.09 -18.20
N GLU A 234 -20.60 -17.32 -17.11
CA GLU A 234 -21.56 -17.34 -15.99
C GLU A 234 -22.75 -16.36 -16.17
N GLY A 235 -22.83 -15.66 -17.30
CA GLY A 235 -23.93 -14.74 -17.63
C GLY A 235 -23.98 -13.44 -16.80
N VAL A 236 -22.89 -13.08 -16.12
CA VAL A 236 -22.77 -11.91 -15.24
C VAL A 236 -22.80 -10.61 -16.03
N LYS A 237 -23.70 -9.70 -15.67
CA LYS A 237 -23.79 -8.34 -16.26
C LYS A 237 -23.34 -7.30 -15.23
N GLU A 238 -22.38 -6.45 -15.60
CA GLU A 238 -21.84 -5.40 -14.71
C GLU A 238 -22.94 -4.54 -14.06
N GLU A 239 -23.91 -4.07 -14.84
CA GLU A 239 -25.01 -3.22 -14.38
C GLU A 239 -25.97 -3.94 -13.42
N GLU A 240 -26.07 -5.27 -13.49
CA GLU A 240 -26.83 -6.06 -12.51
C GLU A 240 -26.04 -6.17 -11.19
N VAL A 241 -24.72 -6.35 -11.25
CA VAL A 241 -23.84 -6.30 -10.07
C VAL A 241 -23.86 -4.92 -9.40
N PHE A 242 -23.81 -3.83 -10.16
CA PHE A 242 -23.86 -2.46 -9.62
C PHE A 242 -25.21 -2.10 -8.98
N ARG A 243 -26.31 -2.71 -9.43
CA ARG A 243 -27.67 -2.46 -8.89
C ARG A 243 -28.07 -3.42 -7.77
N GLN A 244 -27.69 -4.68 -7.86
CA GLN A 244 -28.21 -5.77 -7.01
C GLN A 244 -27.16 -6.32 -6.03
N GLY A 245 -25.88 -5.96 -6.23
CA GLY A 245 -24.75 -6.39 -5.41
C GLY A 245 -24.64 -7.92 -5.39
N PRO A 246 -24.70 -8.57 -4.21
CA PRO A 246 -24.59 -10.02 -4.09
C PRO A 246 -25.78 -10.80 -4.68
N ASN A 247 -26.85 -10.13 -5.11
CA ASN A 247 -28.02 -10.81 -5.71
C ASN A 247 -27.96 -10.86 -7.25
N ALA A 248 -26.90 -10.36 -7.86
CA ALA A 248 -26.74 -10.38 -9.31
C ALA A 248 -26.50 -11.81 -9.84
N PRO A 249 -27.24 -12.29 -10.87
CA PRO A 249 -27.08 -13.64 -11.41
C PRO A 249 -25.64 -13.98 -11.82
N GLY A 250 -25.20 -15.20 -11.51
CA GLY A 250 -23.88 -15.75 -11.85
C GLY A 250 -22.69 -15.16 -11.08
N LEU A 251 -22.89 -14.15 -10.22
CA LEU A 251 -21.78 -13.43 -9.60
C LEU A 251 -20.96 -14.33 -8.66
N GLN A 252 -21.62 -15.14 -7.84
CA GLN A 252 -20.98 -16.11 -6.94
C GLN A 252 -20.19 -17.16 -7.74
N ASP A 253 -20.72 -17.63 -8.86
CA ASP A 253 -20.12 -18.67 -9.69
C ASP A 253 -18.89 -18.14 -10.46
N ALA A 254 -18.97 -16.91 -10.97
CA ALA A 254 -17.82 -16.21 -11.55
C ALA A 254 -16.72 -15.93 -10.51
N VAL A 255 -17.12 -15.52 -9.30
CA VAL A 255 -16.20 -15.33 -8.16
C VAL A 255 -15.60 -16.67 -7.70
N PHE A 256 -16.35 -17.77 -7.74
CA PHE A 256 -15.88 -19.13 -7.47
C PHE A 256 -14.81 -19.57 -8.49
N LYS A 257 -15.03 -19.36 -9.80
CA LYS A 257 -14.04 -19.68 -10.83
C LYS A 257 -12.73 -18.92 -10.65
N VAL A 258 -12.80 -17.61 -10.42
CA VAL A 258 -11.60 -16.77 -10.16
C VAL A 258 -10.93 -17.12 -8.83
N ALA A 259 -11.70 -17.46 -7.78
CA ALA A 259 -11.17 -17.92 -6.50
C ALA A 259 -10.49 -19.30 -6.61
N THR A 260 -11.03 -20.20 -7.44
CA THR A 260 -10.44 -21.51 -7.73
C THR A 260 -9.07 -21.34 -8.36
N ARG A 261 -8.95 -20.53 -9.43
CA ARG A 261 -7.66 -20.27 -10.10
C ARG A 261 -6.59 -19.71 -9.16
N ALA A 262 -6.98 -18.85 -8.21
CA ALA A 262 -6.09 -18.36 -7.16
C ALA A 262 -5.68 -19.45 -6.16
N ASN A 263 -6.59 -20.35 -5.79
CA ASN A 263 -6.29 -21.49 -4.92
C ASN A 263 -5.39 -22.52 -5.63
N ASP A 264 -5.57 -22.75 -6.93
CA ASP A 264 -4.74 -23.67 -7.72
C ASP A 264 -3.27 -23.26 -7.68
N HIS A 265 -2.97 -21.98 -7.89
CA HIS A 265 -1.62 -21.44 -7.69
C HIS A 265 -1.07 -21.69 -6.28
N LEU A 266 -1.91 -21.55 -5.24
CA LEU A 266 -1.49 -21.89 -3.88
C LEU A 266 -1.32 -23.40 -3.66
N ILE A 267 -2.02 -24.27 -4.40
CA ILE A 267 -1.83 -25.73 -4.38
C ILE A 267 -0.51 -26.08 -5.07
N THR A 268 -0.27 -25.57 -6.28
CA THR A 268 0.99 -25.76 -7.02
C THR A 268 2.19 -25.32 -6.18
N ALA A 269 2.14 -24.13 -5.56
CA ALA A 269 3.20 -23.65 -4.67
C ALA A 269 3.42 -24.56 -3.44
N ARG A 270 2.38 -25.19 -2.88
CA ARG A 270 2.52 -26.14 -1.76
C ARG A 270 3.15 -27.46 -2.20
N GLU A 271 2.76 -27.99 -3.36
CA GLU A 271 3.28 -29.26 -3.87
C GLU A 271 4.72 -29.10 -4.38
N MET A 272 5.02 -28.02 -5.11
CA MET A 272 6.37 -27.62 -5.49
C MET A 272 7.29 -27.47 -4.26
N LEU A 273 6.84 -26.77 -3.21
CA LEU A 273 7.58 -26.65 -1.95
C LEU A 273 7.82 -28.02 -1.27
N LYS A 274 6.88 -28.96 -1.41
CA LYS A 274 6.99 -30.34 -0.90
C LYS A 274 7.99 -31.17 -1.71
N ARG A 275 7.97 -31.07 -3.04
CA ARG A 275 8.94 -31.73 -3.95
C ARG A 275 10.37 -31.24 -3.70
N LEU A 276 10.57 -29.92 -3.68
CA LEU A 276 11.89 -29.33 -3.42
C LEU A 276 12.43 -29.71 -2.03
N LYS A 277 11.58 -29.79 -1.00
CA LYS A 277 11.96 -30.30 0.33
C LYS A 277 12.22 -31.81 0.38
N ALA A 278 11.85 -32.56 -0.66
CA ALA A 278 12.25 -33.95 -0.85
C ALA A 278 13.48 -34.11 -1.77
N GLY A 279 14.14 -33.01 -2.16
CA GLY A 279 15.26 -33.02 -3.11
C GLY A 279 14.85 -33.30 -4.56
N GLN A 280 13.57 -33.13 -4.88
CA GLN A 280 13.00 -33.37 -6.22
C GLN A 280 12.89 -32.05 -7.01
N ASP A 281 12.75 -32.18 -8.33
CA ASP A 281 12.43 -31.08 -9.24
C ASP A 281 11.10 -30.39 -8.86
N PRO A 282 10.86 -29.12 -9.27
CA PRO A 282 9.65 -28.37 -8.91
C PRO A 282 8.32 -28.96 -9.42
N GLY A 283 8.33 -29.93 -10.35
CA GLY A 283 7.15 -30.57 -10.92
C GLY A 283 6.74 -30.06 -12.31
N HIS A 284 7.20 -28.86 -12.68
CA HIS A 284 7.12 -28.30 -14.03
C HIS A 284 8.15 -27.18 -14.20
N GLU A 285 8.38 -26.76 -15.44
CA GLU A 285 9.27 -25.65 -15.77
C GLU A 285 8.73 -24.30 -15.24
N PHE A 286 9.64 -23.36 -14.96
CA PHE A 286 9.28 -22.00 -14.58
C PHE A 286 9.10 -21.14 -15.84
N GLU A 287 7.85 -20.75 -16.14
CA GLU A 287 7.49 -19.99 -17.35
C GLU A 287 8.26 -18.66 -17.52
N HIS A 288 8.65 -17.99 -16.42
CA HIS A 288 9.37 -16.70 -16.45
C HIS A 288 10.91 -16.82 -16.36
N HIS A 289 11.48 -18.03 -16.37
CA HIS A 289 12.94 -18.22 -16.16
C HIS A 289 13.83 -17.51 -17.18
N GLY A 290 13.33 -17.27 -18.40
CA GLY A 290 14.04 -16.56 -19.47
C GLY A 290 13.91 -15.03 -19.44
N GLU A 291 13.18 -14.45 -18.48
CA GLU A 291 13.10 -13.00 -18.35
C GLU A 291 14.40 -12.44 -17.75
N GLY A 292 15.17 -11.71 -18.56
CA GLY A 292 16.60 -11.38 -18.33
C GLY A 292 16.98 -10.46 -17.16
N GLU A 293 16.14 -10.35 -16.13
CA GLU A 293 16.45 -9.74 -14.83
C GLU A 293 16.26 -10.72 -13.65
N HIS A 294 15.88 -11.98 -13.93
CA HIS A 294 16.20 -13.11 -13.07
C HIS A 294 17.66 -13.51 -13.29
N PHE A 295 18.43 -13.64 -12.21
CA PHE A 295 19.83 -14.04 -12.23
C PHE A 295 20.04 -15.18 -11.24
N TYR A 296 20.58 -16.30 -11.73
CA TYR A 296 20.81 -17.52 -10.95
C TYR A 296 22.30 -17.88 -10.94
N GLU A 297 22.75 -18.62 -9.94
CA GLU A 297 24.12 -19.15 -9.84
C GLU A 297 24.08 -20.69 -9.91
N GLU A 298 25.00 -21.31 -10.65
CA GLU A 298 25.03 -22.77 -10.82
C GLU A 298 25.48 -23.48 -9.54
N GLY A 299 24.82 -24.61 -9.21
CA GLY A 299 25.18 -25.44 -8.06
C GLY A 299 24.60 -25.01 -6.71
N SER A 300 23.42 -24.38 -6.69
CA SER A 300 22.79 -23.91 -5.43
C SER A 300 22.24 -25.04 -4.54
N ASP A 301 22.20 -24.77 -3.24
CA ASP A 301 21.49 -25.59 -2.24
C ASP A 301 20.04 -25.09 -2.14
N ALA A 302 19.15 -25.70 -2.93
CA ALA A 302 17.73 -25.35 -2.98
C ALA A 302 17.04 -25.38 -1.60
N LEU A 303 17.48 -26.23 -0.66
CA LEU A 303 16.86 -26.34 0.66
C LEU A 303 17.22 -25.13 1.55
N LYS A 304 18.49 -24.71 1.51
CA LYS A 304 19.00 -23.51 2.18
C LYS A 304 18.47 -22.22 1.53
N GLU A 305 18.31 -22.20 0.21
CA GLU A 305 17.68 -21.09 -0.49
C GLU A 305 16.21 -20.92 -0.10
N LEU A 306 15.47 -22.03 0.02
CA LEU A 306 14.10 -22.02 0.56
C LEU A 306 14.04 -21.48 1.99
N GLN A 307 14.96 -21.88 2.89
CA GLN A 307 15.04 -21.32 4.25
C GLN A 307 15.18 -19.80 4.26
N GLN A 308 16.02 -19.26 3.37
CA GLN A 308 16.24 -17.82 3.27
C GLN A 308 15.00 -17.10 2.72
N GLY A 309 14.42 -17.61 1.63
CA GLY A 309 13.28 -17.00 0.94
C GLY A 309 11.92 -17.14 1.66
N PHE A 310 11.73 -18.14 2.53
CA PHE A 310 10.42 -18.50 3.08
C PHE A 310 9.67 -17.34 3.77
N GLY A 311 10.39 -16.41 4.40
CA GLY A 311 9.82 -15.23 5.03
C GLY A 311 9.03 -14.32 4.07
N VAL A 312 9.37 -14.32 2.77
CA VAL A 312 8.64 -13.60 1.71
C VAL A 312 7.43 -14.41 1.23
N LEU A 313 7.55 -15.73 1.13
CA LEU A 313 6.48 -16.65 0.70
C LEU A 313 5.26 -16.68 1.66
N LEU A 314 5.38 -16.11 2.86
CA LEU A 314 4.28 -15.96 3.84
C LEU A 314 3.11 -15.08 3.36
N GLU A 315 3.26 -14.32 2.26
CA GLU A 315 2.16 -13.66 1.53
C GLU A 315 1.05 -14.65 1.13
N ALA A 316 1.38 -15.94 0.94
CA ALA A 316 0.41 -17.01 0.71
C ALA A 316 -0.60 -17.21 1.84
N ALA A 317 -0.26 -16.88 3.10
CA ALA A 317 -1.11 -17.13 4.26
C ALA A 317 -2.33 -16.19 4.34
N PRO A 318 -2.19 -14.86 4.16
CA PRO A 318 -3.34 -13.97 3.96
C PRO A 318 -4.18 -14.30 2.71
N ALA A 319 -3.54 -14.74 1.61
CA ALA A 319 -4.26 -15.12 0.39
C ALA A 319 -5.18 -16.31 0.65
N GLY A 320 -4.64 -17.42 1.17
CA GLY A 320 -5.42 -18.61 1.53
C GLY A 320 -6.48 -18.33 2.61
N GLN A 321 -6.20 -17.47 3.59
CA GLN A 321 -7.20 -17.11 4.60
C GLN A 321 -8.37 -16.29 4.04
N PHE A 322 -8.15 -15.49 2.98
CA PHE A 322 -9.26 -14.80 2.30
C PHE A 322 -10.10 -15.79 1.48
N LEU A 323 -9.47 -16.66 0.70
CA LEU A 323 -10.18 -17.67 -0.11
C LEU A 323 -11.06 -18.58 0.76
N GLU A 324 -10.55 -19.03 1.92
CA GLU A 324 -11.35 -19.76 2.91
C GLU A 324 -12.49 -18.95 3.54
N ASN A 325 -12.39 -17.62 3.64
CA ASN A 325 -13.48 -16.80 4.16
C ASN A 325 -14.53 -16.51 3.08
N LEU A 326 -14.12 -16.47 1.81
CA LEU A 326 -14.98 -16.32 0.63
C LEU A 326 -15.77 -17.62 0.36
N GLU A 327 -15.12 -18.78 0.43
CA GLU A 327 -15.75 -20.11 0.44
C GLU A 327 -16.86 -20.18 1.51
N LYS A 328 -16.55 -19.78 2.76
CA LYS A 328 -17.51 -19.76 3.88
C LYS A 328 -18.59 -18.68 3.76
N ALA A 329 -18.48 -17.78 2.78
CA ALA A 329 -19.51 -16.84 2.38
C ALA A 329 -20.29 -17.30 1.13
N ASN A 330 -20.14 -18.57 0.71
CA ASN A 330 -20.69 -19.10 -0.55
C ASN A 330 -20.31 -18.23 -1.75
N PHE A 331 -19.04 -17.80 -1.79
CA PHE A 331 -18.45 -16.96 -2.82
C PHE A 331 -19.10 -15.57 -3.01
N ASP A 332 -19.91 -15.11 -2.06
CA ASP A 332 -20.34 -13.70 -1.96
C ASP A 332 -19.15 -12.81 -1.53
N PRO A 333 -18.66 -11.90 -2.41
CA PRO A 333 -17.53 -11.01 -2.08
C PRO A 333 -17.90 -9.86 -1.13
N PHE A 334 -19.20 -9.57 -0.92
CA PHE A 334 -19.71 -8.53 -0.03
C PHE A 334 -19.83 -9.02 1.42
N ALA A 335 -20.06 -10.32 1.64
CA ALA A 335 -20.16 -10.92 2.97
C ALA A 335 -18.80 -11.26 3.64
N VAL A 336 -17.68 -11.16 2.91
CA VAL A 336 -16.36 -11.61 3.40
C VAL A 336 -15.81 -10.73 4.53
N LYS A 337 -15.75 -11.29 5.74
CA LYS A 337 -15.16 -10.63 6.91
C LYS A 337 -13.63 -10.67 6.84
N THR A 338 -13.00 -9.49 6.91
CA THR A 338 -11.55 -9.32 6.91
C THR A 338 -10.96 -9.21 8.32
N GLY A 339 -9.73 -9.71 8.52
CA GLY A 339 -9.02 -9.67 9.80
C GLY A 339 -9.45 -10.74 10.82
N GLY A 340 -8.89 -10.62 12.04
CA GLY A 340 -9.11 -11.55 13.15
C GLY A 340 -7.85 -12.33 13.57
N TRP A 341 -7.91 -12.98 14.74
CA TRP A 341 -6.76 -13.65 15.37
C TRP A 341 -6.20 -14.84 14.57
N ARG A 342 -6.99 -15.42 13.65
CA ARG A 342 -6.60 -16.58 12.84
C ARG A 342 -5.38 -16.33 11.97
N LEU A 343 -5.22 -15.13 11.41
CA LEU A 343 -4.08 -14.84 10.51
C LEU A 343 -2.72 -14.86 11.24
N PRO A 344 -2.51 -14.15 12.36
CA PRO A 344 -1.31 -14.32 13.20
C PRO A 344 -1.01 -15.79 13.55
N TRP A 345 -2.03 -16.56 13.92
CA TRP A 345 -1.89 -17.97 14.28
C TRP A 345 -1.46 -18.84 13.10
N ARG A 346 -2.00 -18.61 11.89
CA ARG A 346 -1.60 -19.33 10.67
C ARG A 346 -0.18 -19.01 10.22
N ILE A 347 0.23 -17.74 10.31
CA ILE A 347 1.63 -17.35 10.01
C ILE A 347 2.58 -18.09 10.97
N TRP A 348 2.25 -18.12 12.27
CA TRP A 348 2.98 -18.91 13.27
C TRP A 348 2.97 -20.42 12.97
N GLN A 349 1.86 -20.99 12.52
CA GLN A 349 1.78 -22.41 12.12
C GLN A 349 2.66 -22.73 10.92
N SER A 350 2.68 -21.89 9.88
CA SER A 350 3.53 -22.09 8.70
C SER A 350 5.01 -22.14 9.09
N LEU A 351 5.46 -21.16 9.88
CA LEU A 351 6.82 -21.12 10.43
C LEU A 351 7.14 -22.31 11.35
N SER A 352 6.15 -22.78 12.13
CA SER A 352 6.32 -23.93 13.02
C SER A 352 6.43 -25.25 12.25
N LYS A 353 5.71 -25.41 11.15
CA LYS A 353 5.84 -26.56 10.23
C LYS A 353 7.16 -26.51 9.47
N GLU A 354 7.57 -25.32 9.05
CA GLU A 354 8.84 -25.10 8.34
C GLU A 354 10.04 -25.57 9.17
N ARG A 355 10.19 -25.05 10.40
CA ARG A 355 11.31 -25.39 11.31
C ARG A 355 11.40 -26.88 11.61
N ARG A 356 10.24 -27.55 11.79
CA ARG A 356 10.17 -29.00 12.03
C ARG A 356 10.69 -29.84 10.87
N GLY A 357 10.58 -29.33 9.63
CA GLY A 357 11.12 -30.00 8.45
C GLY A 357 12.64 -30.12 8.49
N TYR A 358 13.34 -29.09 8.97
CA TYR A 358 14.81 -29.09 9.03
C TYR A 358 15.34 -29.87 10.23
N THR A 359 14.69 -29.78 11.40
CA THR A 359 15.08 -30.61 12.57
C THR A 359 14.98 -32.12 12.30
N ALA A 360 14.12 -32.55 11.37
CA ALA A 360 14.03 -33.95 10.97
C ALA A 360 15.20 -34.41 10.07
N MET A 361 15.90 -33.47 9.41
CA MET A 361 17.07 -33.75 8.58
C MET A 361 18.37 -33.63 9.38
N ASP A 362 18.52 -32.60 10.22
CA ASP A 362 19.73 -32.41 11.03
C ASP A 362 20.00 -33.53 12.04
N ILE A 363 18.97 -34.28 12.45
CA ILE A 363 19.14 -35.49 13.28
C ILE A 363 19.94 -36.59 12.54
N SER A 364 19.95 -36.60 11.20
CA SER A 364 20.82 -37.47 10.39
C SER A 364 22.23 -36.92 10.14
N SER A 365 22.50 -35.64 10.45
CA SER A 365 23.80 -34.98 10.23
C SER A 365 24.72 -34.96 11.47
N GLY A 366 24.25 -35.49 12.61
CA GLY A 366 25.11 -35.96 13.69
C GLY A 366 25.76 -34.88 14.58
N ARG A 367 25.11 -33.72 14.77
CA ARG A 367 25.57 -32.69 15.72
C ARG A 367 24.73 -32.66 17.01
N PRO A 368 25.34 -32.52 18.21
CA PRO A 368 24.62 -32.52 19.47
C PRO A 368 23.86 -31.19 19.73
N GLU A 369 22.66 -31.30 20.27
CA GLU A 369 21.76 -30.19 20.59
C GLU A 369 22.08 -29.58 21.97
N LEU A 370 22.49 -28.30 22.02
CA LEU A 370 22.68 -27.54 23.27
C LEU A 370 22.18 -26.08 23.16
N GLU A 371 21.96 -25.47 24.33
CA GLU A 371 21.59 -24.05 24.61
C GLU A 371 20.22 -23.50 24.13
N VAL A 372 19.55 -24.04 23.11
CA VAL A 372 18.29 -23.42 22.60
C VAL A 372 17.03 -23.78 23.43
N THR A 373 17.00 -24.96 24.05
CA THR A 373 15.79 -25.53 24.67
C THR A 373 15.38 -24.90 26.01
N GLU A 374 16.32 -24.30 26.74
CA GLU A 374 16.09 -23.78 28.10
C GLU A 374 15.25 -22.48 28.12
N ASN A 375 15.46 -21.59 27.14
CA ASN A 375 14.74 -20.32 27.05
C ASN A 375 13.24 -20.49 26.76
N LEU A 376 12.84 -21.56 26.06
CA LEU A 376 11.44 -21.83 25.73
C LEU A 376 10.59 -22.22 26.95
N ARG A 377 11.19 -22.76 28.02
CA ARG A 377 10.46 -23.12 29.25
C ARG A 377 9.97 -21.91 30.06
N ARG A 378 10.50 -20.70 29.81
CA ARG A 378 10.15 -19.48 30.55
C ARG A 378 8.94 -18.71 30.01
N ILE A 379 8.32 -19.17 28.91
CA ILE A 379 7.21 -18.46 28.25
C ILE A 379 5.83 -18.96 28.72
N ASN A 380 5.73 -20.19 29.26
CA ASN A 380 4.48 -20.75 29.78
C ASN A 380 4.32 -20.51 31.29
N THR A 381 3.83 -19.31 31.64
CA THR A 381 3.27 -19.02 32.97
C THR A 381 1.83 -18.55 32.81
N PRO A 382 0.83 -19.15 33.49
CA PRO A 382 -0.55 -18.71 33.38
C PRO A 382 -0.75 -17.31 33.96
N ALA A 383 -1.61 -16.50 33.33
CA ALA A 383 -1.88 -15.14 33.77
C ALA A 383 -2.67 -15.11 35.10
N PRO A 384 -2.40 -14.16 36.01
CA PRO A 384 -3.11 -14.04 37.28
C PRO A 384 -4.55 -13.54 37.09
N ASN A 385 -5.48 -14.13 37.83
CA ASN A 385 -6.90 -13.75 37.81
C ASN A 385 -7.14 -12.37 38.45
N PHE A 386 -7.40 -11.36 37.63
CA PHE A 386 -7.91 -10.07 38.10
C PHE A 386 -9.39 -10.19 38.49
N LYS A 387 -9.69 -10.17 39.80
CA LYS A 387 -11.05 -9.96 40.30
C LYS A 387 -11.40 -8.48 40.20
N ILE A 388 -12.49 -8.14 39.51
CA ILE A 388 -13.08 -6.81 39.54
C ILE A 388 -13.85 -6.67 40.86
N GLN A 389 -13.41 -5.78 41.75
CA GLN A 389 -14.21 -5.39 42.91
C GLN A 389 -15.20 -4.29 42.52
N THR A 390 -16.48 -4.53 42.79
CA THR A 390 -17.54 -3.52 42.71
C THR A 390 -17.80 -2.96 44.10
N HIS A 391 -17.74 -1.64 44.25
CA HIS A 391 -18.23 -0.92 45.43
C HIS A 391 -19.30 0.11 45.00
N PRO A 392 -20.42 0.24 45.74
CA PRO A 392 -21.59 0.98 45.27
C PRO A 392 -21.67 2.43 45.81
N HIS A 393 -22.56 3.20 45.18
CA HIS A 393 -23.13 4.49 45.62
C HIS A 393 -22.19 5.67 45.92
N LEU A 394 -22.29 6.70 45.09
CA LEU A 394 -22.35 8.09 45.54
C LEU A 394 -23.46 8.83 44.76
N ALA A 395 -23.96 9.93 45.30
CA ALA A 395 -25.32 10.41 45.04
C ALA A 395 -25.48 11.26 43.75
N GLN A 396 -26.73 11.37 43.30
CA GLN A 396 -27.17 12.28 42.25
C GLN A 396 -27.06 13.74 42.69
N SER A 397 -26.67 14.63 41.78
CA SER A 397 -26.84 16.09 41.95
C SER A 397 -27.23 16.72 40.60
N ASN A 398 -28.29 17.54 40.61
CA ASN A 398 -28.80 18.17 39.39
C ASN A 398 -27.89 19.30 38.91
N PRO A 399 -27.60 19.41 37.60
CA PRO A 399 -26.95 20.58 37.05
C PRO A 399 -27.90 21.79 37.06
N ARG A 400 -27.37 22.98 37.34
CA ARG A 400 -28.07 24.26 37.13
C ARG A 400 -27.97 24.66 35.65
N PRO A 401 -28.95 25.38 35.09
CA PRO A 401 -28.88 25.87 33.70
C PRO A 401 -27.84 27.00 33.56
N GLU A 402 -27.04 26.96 32.49
CA GLU A 402 -26.19 28.08 32.06
C GLU A 402 -26.98 29.16 31.31
N PRO A 403 -26.54 30.44 31.35
CA PRO A 403 -27.18 31.52 30.60
C PRO A 403 -26.95 31.41 29.09
N ALA A 404 -28.01 31.57 28.31
CA ALA A 404 -27.96 31.44 26.86
C ALA A 404 -27.35 32.68 26.17
N PHE A 405 -26.19 32.52 25.54
CA PHE A 405 -25.64 33.52 24.62
C PHE A 405 -26.35 33.46 23.25
N PRO A 406 -26.79 34.59 22.67
CA PRO A 406 -27.51 34.59 21.39
C PRO A 406 -26.57 34.26 20.22
N ARG A 407 -26.77 33.09 19.60
CA ARG A 407 -26.03 32.70 18.38
C ARG A 407 -26.49 33.55 17.19
N ARG A 408 -25.65 34.51 16.77
CA ARG A 408 -25.80 35.13 15.44
C ARG A 408 -25.70 34.05 14.36
N SER A 409 -26.68 33.99 13.47
CA SER A 409 -26.72 33.09 12.33
C SER A 409 -25.74 33.55 11.24
N VAL A 410 -24.46 33.21 11.40
CA VAL A 410 -23.51 33.28 10.29
C VAL A 410 -23.93 32.21 9.27
N HIS A 411 -24.36 32.64 8.08
CA HIS A 411 -24.54 31.72 6.96
C HIS A 411 -23.17 31.13 6.61
N ALA A 412 -22.95 29.87 6.99
CA ALA A 412 -21.70 29.17 6.73
C ALA A 412 -21.53 28.97 5.22
N VAL A 413 -20.65 29.77 4.62
CA VAL A 413 -20.36 29.68 3.18
C VAL A 413 -19.83 28.28 2.85
N ALA A 414 -20.34 27.72 1.76
CA ALA A 414 -20.08 26.37 1.30
C ALA A 414 -18.63 26.16 0.83
N ASN A 415 -17.69 26.08 1.78
CA ASN A 415 -16.27 25.85 1.51
C ASN A 415 -16.03 24.39 1.10
N MET A 416 -15.57 24.19 -0.13
CA MET A 416 -15.26 22.88 -0.72
C MET A 416 -13.75 22.63 -0.64
N LEU A 417 -13.34 21.36 -0.49
CA LEU A 417 -11.92 21.00 -0.49
C LEU A 417 -11.43 20.80 -1.93
N TYR A 418 -10.35 21.51 -2.28
CA TYR A 418 -9.69 21.42 -3.58
C TYR A 418 -8.25 20.92 -3.45
N GLU A 419 -7.77 20.25 -4.49
CA GLU A 419 -6.35 20.01 -4.76
C GLU A 419 -5.97 20.68 -6.09
N LEU A 420 -5.04 21.62 -6.02
CA LEU A 420 -4.35 22.22 -7.15
C LEU A 420 -3.04 21.45 -7.39
N VAL A 421 -2.83 20.98 -8.61
CA VAL A 421 -1.51 20.61 -9.14
C VAL A 421 -1.11 21.71 -10.12
N ALA A 422 -0.03 22.43 -9.82
CA ALA A 422 0.49 23.53 -10.62
C ALA A 422 1.85 23.18 -11.22
N ILE A 423 2.04 23.51 -12.50
CA ILE A 423 3.25 23.25 -13.26
C ILE A 423 3.78 24.60 -13.74
N VAL A 424 4.79 25.11 -13.04
CA VAL A 424 5.48 26.37 -13.33
C VAL A 424 6.68 26.10 -14.26
N ARG A 425 7.15 27.13 -14.97
CA ARG A 425 8.42 27.09 -15.70
C ARG A 425 9.57 26.71 -14.74
N PRO A 426 10.44 25.74 -15.10
CA PRO A 426 11.60 25.42 -14.28
C PRO A 426 12.69 26.48 -14.44
N GLY A 427 13.49 26.68 -13.39
CA GLY A 427 14.67 27.57 -13.41
C GLY A 427 14.82 28.43 -12.15
N ASN A 428 13.72 28.86 -11.54
CA ASN A 428 13.73 29.78 -10.41
C ASN A 428 12.71 29.37 -9.33
N LEU A 429 13.19 28.99 -8.14
CA LEU A 429 12.32 28.61 -7.02
C LEU A 429 11.56 29.82 -6.44
N GLY A 430 12.06 31.05 -6.63
CA GLY A 430 11.39 32.28 -6.22
C GLY A 430 10.04 32.47 -6.93
N GLU A 431 10.01 32.26 -8.25
CA GLU A 431 8.78 32.31 -9.05
C GLU A 431 7.73 31.30 -8.56
N VAL A 432 8.16 30.09 -8.21
CA VAL A 432 7.29 29.05 -7.65
C VAL A 432 6.75 29.47 -6.28
N LYS A 433 7.60 30.07 -5.42
CA LYS A 433 7.24 30.59 -4.09
C LYS A 433 6.24 31.76 -4.20
N GLU A 434 6.42 32.66 -5.17
CA GLU A 434 5.50 33.76 -5.48
C GLU A 434 4.13 33.28 -5.95
N ILE A 435 4.07 32.33 -6.90
CA ILE A 435 2.81 31.80 -7.42
C ILE A 435 2.05 31.03 -6.32
N ALA A 436 2.76 30.22 -5.53
CA ALA A 436 2.17 29.55 -4.37
C ALA A 436 1.66 30.55 -3.31
N ASN A 437 2.43 31.61 -3.01
CA ASN A 437 2.01 32.68 -2.10
C ASN A 437 0.80 33.47 -2.63
N THR A 438 0.71 33.68 -3.95
CA THR A 438 -0.42 34.37 -4.60
C THR A 438 -1.70 33.55 -4.45
N VAL A 439 -1.66 32.26 -4.79
CA VAL A 439 -2.81 31.34 -4.60
C VAL A 439 -3.19 31.24 -3.12
N GLY A 440 -2.21 31.04 -2.23
CA GLY A 440 -2.46 30.98 -0.79
C GLY A 440 -3.08 32.27 -0.24
N SER A 441 -2.66 33.44 -0.75
CA SER A 441 -3.22 34.74 -0.37
C SER A 441 -4.66 34.91 -0.86
N ILE A 442 -5.00 34.49 -2.08
CA ILE A 442 -6.38 34.53 -2.60
C ILE A 442 -7.30 33.65 -1.74
N VAL A 443 -6.85 32.43 -1.38
CA VAL A 443 -7.58 31.53 -0.49
C VAL A 443 -7.78 32.16 0.89
N LEU A 444 -6.70 32.59 1.55
CA LEU A 444 -6.75 33.04 2.95
C LEU A 444 -7.48 34.39 3.12
N ARG A 445 -7.31 35.34 2.20
CA ARG A 445 -7.98 36.66 2.26
C ARG A 445 -9.49 36.56 2.10
N ASN A 446 -9.99 35.53 1.40
CA ASN A 446 -11.42 35.32 1.17
C ASN A 446 -12.03 34.21 2.05
N GLY A 447 -11.47 33.98 3.25
CA GLY A 447 -12.03 33.06 4.24
C GLY A 447 -11.88 31.56 3.93
N GLY A 448 -11.01 31.21 2.97
CA GLY A 448 -10.57 29.84 2.73
C GLY A 448 -9.42 29.42 3.67
N VAL A 449 -9.10 28.13 3.69
CA VAL A 449 -8.09 27.53 4.57
C VAL A 449 -7.10 26.68 3.77
N VAL A 450 -5.83 27.07 3.72
CA VAL A 450 -4.78 26.23 3.11
C VAL A 450 -4.47 25.04 4.03
N ARG A 451 -4.81 23.82 3.59
CA ARG A 451 -4.57 22.56 4.31
C ARG A 451 -3.13 22.09 4.24
N GLY A 452 -2.43 22.44 3.16
CA GLY A 452 -0.99 22.24 3.02
C GLY A 452 -0.50 22.53 1.60
N ILE A 453 0.80 22.81 1.50
CA ILE A 453 1.54 23.03 0.25
C ILE A 453 2.67 22.00 0.23
N SER A 454 2.91 21.38 -0.91
CA SER A 454 4.06 20.50 -1.17
C SER A 454 4.77 20.98 -2.43
N ASN A 455 6.07 21.21 -2.30
CA ASN A 455 6.95 21.44 -3.44
C ASN A 455 7.44 20.07 -3.93
N TRP A 456 7.06 19.66 -5.13
CA TRP A 456 7.56 18.42 -5.73
C TRP A 456 8.93 18.67 -6.39
N GLY A 457 9.11 19.83 -7.03
CA GLY A 457 10.34 20.18 -7.74
C GLY A 457 10.22 19.95 -9.24
N VAL A 458 11.37 19.90 -9.94
CA VAL A 458 11.40 19.73 -11.39
C VAL A 458 11.25 18.25 -11.78
N PHE A 459 10.26 17.99 -12.65
CA PHE A 459 9.97 16.70 -13.26
C PHE A 459 9.64 16.89 -14.74
N SER A 460 9.67 15.81 -15.52
CA SER A 460 9.30 15.87 -16.94
C SER A 460 7.78 15.99 -17.11
N LEU A 461 7.32 16.56 -18.23
CA LEU A 461 5.89 16.63 -18.54
C LEU A 461 5.39 15.28 -19.10
N PRO A 462 4.13 14.86 -18.86
CA PRO A 462 3.59 13.62 -19.44
C PRO A 462 3.65 13.59 -20.98
N ARG A 463 3.46 14.75 -21.61
CA ARG A 463 3.72 15.03 -23.02
C ARG A 463 4.30 16.45 -23.11
N PRO A 464 5.12 16.80 -24.11
CA PRO A 464 5.60 18.18 -24.28
C PRO A 464 4.43 19.16 -24.45
N ILE A 465 4.52 20.34 -23.82
CA ILE A 465 3.47 21.37 -23.85
C ILE A 465 4.02 22.64 -24.48
N SER A 466 3.40 23.11 -25.56
CA SER A 466 3.71 24.41 -26.17
C SER A 466 2.82 25.50 -25.56
N VAL A 467 3.40 26.38 -24.75
CA VAL A 467 2.73 27.49 -24.04
C VAL A 467 3.64 28.71 -24.05
N HIS A 468 3.07 29.92 -24.18
CA HIS A 468 3.83 31.19 -24.29
C HIS A 468 4.99 31.11 -25.31
N GLN A 469 4.69 30.59 -26.51
CA GLN A 469 5.62 30.38 -27.64
C GLN A 469 6.80 29.43 -27.38
N MET A 470 6.91 28.80 -26.20
CA MET A 470 7.96 27.84 -25.87
C MET A 470 7.42 26.41 -25.72
N LYS A 471 8.19 25.43 -26.19
CA LYS A 471 7.89 24.00 -26.04
C LYS A 471 8.55 23.45 -24.78
N HIS A 472 7.77 23.29 -23.72
CA HIS A 472 8.25 22.76 -22.46
C HIS A 472 8.29 21.23 -22.46
N HIS A 473 9.42 20.66 -22.03
CA HIS A 473 9.61 19.23 -21.80
C HIS A 473 9.67 18.88 -20.30
N HIS A 474 10.04 19.85 -19.46
CA HIS A 474 10.08 19.77 -18.01
C HIS A 474 9.26 20.91 -17.39
N GLY A 475 8.80 20.71 -16.16
CA GLY A 475 8.08 21.71 -15.38
C GLY A 475 8.42 21.58 -13.90
N HIS A 476 8.30 22.68 -13.17
CA HIS A 476 8.41 22.70 -11.71
C HIS A 476 7.01 22.48 -11.12
N TYR A 477 6.82 21.34 -10.45
CA TYR A 477 5.54 20.94 -9.88
C TYR A 477 5.42 21.41 -8.42
N PHE A 478 4.27 21.99 -8.08
CA PHE A 478 3.83 22.11 -6.69
C PHE A 478 2.36 21.72 -6.55
N VAL A 479 2.00 21.23 -5.37
CA VAL A 479 0.63 20.82 -5.04
C VAL A 479 0.15 21.58 -3.82
N MET A 480 -1.05 22.16 -3.90
CA MET A 480 -1.70 22.83 -2.78
C MET A 480 -3.09 22.22 -2.54
N ARG A 481 -3.38 21.84 -1.29
CA ARG A 481 -4.75 21.54 -0.84
C ARG A 481 -5.30 22.70 -0.04
N TYR A 482 -6.54 23.10 -0.32
CA TYR A 482 -7.22 24.19 0.37
C TYR A 482 -8.73 24.01 0.40
N ASP A 483 -9.37 24.49 1.47
CA ASP A 483 -10.81 24.74 1.49
C ASP A 483 -11.08 26.14 0.93
N ALA A 484 -12.05 26.30 0.03
CA ALA A 484 -12.49 27.59 -0.47
C ALA A 484 -13.95 27.53 -0.97
N SER A 485 -14.63 28.67 -1.05
CA SER A 485 -15.90 28.74 -1.77
C SER A 485 -15.68 28.53 -3.28
N THR A 486 -16.73 28.19 -4.01
CA THR A 486 -16.69 28.01 -5.47
C THR A 486 -16.15 29.24 -6.21
N ASN A 487 -16.47 30.44 -5.70
CA ASN A 487 -16.09 31.70 -6.32
C ASN A 487 -14.58 31.93 -6.12
N VAL A 488 -14.08 31.76 -4.89
CA VAL A 488 -12.65 31.89 -4.56
C VAL A 488 -11.81 30.84 -5.31
N HIS A 489 -12.34 29.63 -5.51
CA HIS A 489 -11.71 28.64 -6.38
C HIS A 489 -11.65 29.11 -7.85
N GLN A 490 -12.72 29.72 -8.36
CA GLN A 490 -12.73 30.28 -9.70
C GLN A 490 -11.77 31.46 -9.85
N ASP A 491 -11.61 32.30 -8.83
CA ASP A 491 -10.61 33.37 -8.80
C ASP A 491 -9.18 32.80 -8.89
N VAL A 492 -8.86 31.77 -8.08
CA VAL A 492 -7.59 31.04 -8.18
C VAL A 492 -7.38 30.46 -9.59
N ARG A 493 -8.41 29.88 -10.22
CA ARG A 493 -8.32 29.39 -11.61
C ARG A 493 -8.08 30.53 -12.61
N ASN A 494 -8.72 31.68 -12.42
CA ASN A 494 -8.57 32.86 -13.27
C ASN A 494 -7.15 33.42 -13.18
N THR A 495 -6.63 33.63 -11.97
CA THR A 495 -5.26 34.10 -11.73
C THR A 495 -4.23 33.14 -12.33
N LEU A 496 -4.35 31.83 -12.08
CA LEU A 496 -3.39 30.85 -12.61
C LEU A 496 -3.48 30.62 -14.12
N ARG A 497 -4.55 31.08 -14.78
CA ARG A 497 -4.66 31.11 -16.26
C ARG A 497 -3.97 32.32 -16.88
N LEU A 498 -3.75 33.38 -16.10
CA LEU A 498 -3.13 34.65 -16.54
C LEU A 498 -1.65 34.77 -16.14
N GLU A 499 -1.16 33.89 -15.29
CA GLU A 499 0.24 33.84 -14.83
C GLU A 499 1.20 33.37 -15.96
N PRO A 500 2.04 34.24 -16.55
CA PRO A 500 2.86 33.90 -17.73
C PRO A 500 4.00 32.89 -17.47
N ARG A 501 4.27 32.57 -16.21
CA ARG A 501 5.22 31.52 -15.79
C ARG A 501 4.53 30.16 -15.62
N MET A 502 3.20 30.08 -15.71
CA MET A 502 2.45 28.83 -15.63
C MET A 502 2.48 28.06 -16.95
N ILE A 503 2.96 26.82 -16.94
CA ILE A 503 2.83 25.89 -18.07
C ILE A 503 1.43 25.26 -18.05
N ARG A 504 0.94 24.83 -16.88
CA ARG A 504 -0.40 24.25 -16.70
C ARG A 504 -0.81 24.23 -15.24
N SER A 505 -2.06 24.62 -14.94
CA SER A 505 -2.70 24.26 -13.67
C SER A 505 -3.79 23.20 -13.89
N ALA A 506 -3.92 22.28 -12.95
CA ALA A 506 -4.95 21.25 -12.91
C ALA A 506 -5.58 21.22 -11.52
N HIS A 507 -6.91 21.08 -11.45
CA HIS A 507 -7.68 21.31 -10.23
C HIS A 507 -8.66 20.16 -10.01
N VAL A 508 -8.70 19.60 -8.80
CA VAL A 508 -9.64 18.55 -8.37
C VAL A 508 -10.47 19.06 -7.21
N LYS A 509 -11.77 18.76 -7.22
CA LYS A 509 -12.68 18.95 -6.09
C LYS A 509 -12.71 17.64 -5.29
N LEU A 510 -12.03 17.60 -4.15
CA LEU A 510 -11.88 16.40 -3.32
C LEU A 510 -13.00 16.20 -2.31
N GLY A 511 -13.70 17.26 -1.89
CA GLY A 511 -14.65 17.16 -0.78
C GLY A 511 -15.72 18.25 -0.73
N ASP A 512 -16.73 17.98 0.10
CA ASP A 512 -18.02 18.67 0.20
C ASP A 512 -18.18 19.53 1.44
N GLY A 513 -17.06 20.05 1.99
CA GLY A 513 -17.06 20.89 3.18
C GLY A 513 -17.45 20.20 4.49
N LYS A 514 -17.89 18.94 4.45
CA LYS A 514 -18.30 18.20 5.65
C LYS A 514 -17.09 17.72 6.43
N LEU A 515 -17.11 17.97 7.74
CA LEU A 515 -15.98 17.69 8.64
C LEU A 515 -15.53 16.21 8.60
N GLU A 516 -16.47 15.29 8.37
CA GLU A 516 -16.19 13.86 8.13
C GLU A 516 -15.43 13.61 6.82
N THR A 517 -15.94 14.08 5.68
CA THR A 517 -15.28 14.00 4.36
C THR A 517 -13.89 14.64 4.41
N LEU A 518 -13.80 15.84 4.99
CA LEU A 518 -12.58 16.61 5.18
C LEU A 518 -11.55 15.89 6.08
N SER A 519 -12.00 15.03 7.00
CA SER A 519 -11.12 14.24 7.87
C SER A 519 -10.46 13.06 7.13
N ARG A 520 -11.08 12.54 6.06
CA ARG A 520 -10.54 11.41 5.26
C ARG A 520 -9.25 11.79 4.53
N PHE A 521 -9.18 13.00 3.98
CA PHE A 521 -8.07 13.45 3.11
C PHE A 521 -6.85 13.99 3.86
N GLY A 522 -6.98 14.27 5.16
CA GLY A 522 -5.90 14.77 6.03
C GLY A 522 -5.28 16.10 5.57
N LYS A 523 -4.05 16.37 6.02
CA LYS A 523 -3.14 17.28 5.32
C LYS A 523 -2.51 16.52 4.14
N PRO A 524 -2.16 17.17 3.01
CA PRO A 524 -1.34 16.53 1.98
C PRO A 524 -0.03 16.06 2.64
N ALA A 525 0.17 14.75 2.71
CA ALA A 525 1.11 14.11 3.65
C ALA A 525 2.51 13.94 3.05
N TRP A 526 3.04 15.02 2.48
CA TRP A 526 4.31 15.07 1.75
C TRP A 526 5.28 16.04 2.47
N GLY A 527 6.58 15.85 2.30
CA GLY A 527 7.61 16.47 3.14
C GLY A 527 7.58 18.01 3.16
N ARG A 528 7.85 18.62 4.33
CA ARG A 528 8.25 20.03 4.37
C ARG A 528 9.62 20.17 3.71
N ALA A 529 9.78 21.13 2.81
CA ALA A 529 11.10 21.61 2.47
C ALA A 529 11.69 22.34 3.70
N THR A 530 12.77 21.81 4.26
CA THR A 530 13.77 22.62 4.95
C THR A 530 14.59 23.35 3.89
N GLU A 531 14.89 24.62 4.13
CA GLU A 531 15.73 25.44 3.26
C GLU A 531 17.20 25.04 3.47
N GLU A 532 17.71 24.27 2.51
CA GLU A 532 19.11 23.90 2.20
C GLU A 532 19.05 23.21 0.83
#